data_AF-E4SEQ9-F1
#
_entry.id   AF-E4SEQ9-F1
#
_cell.length_a   1.000
_cell.length_b   1.000
_cell.length_c   1.000
_cell.angle_alpha   90.00
_cell.angle_beta   90.00
_cell.angle_gamma   90.00
#
_symmetry.space_group_name_H-M   'P 1'
#
loop_
_entity.id
_entity.type
_entity.pdbx_description
1 polymer ?
#
loop_
_entity_poly.entity_id
_entity_poly.type
_entity_poly.pdbx_seq_one_letter_code
_entity_poly.pdbx_strand_id
1 'polypeptide(L)'
;MKSNKIKSRKIAIIMSEEEIIRLLGFLTSRLSFMPLCDDESIDDDYVGEMKKIINKLAQTVGVELKFENGRIIEAKKDGRTFFRAI
;
A
#
# COMPACT_ATOMS: atom_id res chain seq x y z
N MET A 1 7.02 -20.28 32.47
CA MET A 1 7.91 -20.13 31.30
C MET A 1 7.95 -18.66 30.89
N LYS A 2 9.12 -18.02 30.86
CA LYS A 2 9.24 -16.62 30.42
C LYS A 2 9.17 -16.59 28.88
N SER A 3 8.13 -15.95 28.35
CA SER A 3 8.02 -15.69 26.91
C SER A 3 9.13 -14.72 26.49
N ASN A 4 10.11 -15.22 25.74
CA ASN A 4 11.11 -14.38 25.10
C ASN A 4 10.41 -13.62 23.97
N LYS A 5 9.99 -12.37 24.24
CA LYS A 5 9.59 -11.42 23.19
C LYS A 5 10.76 -11.28 22.20
N ILE A 6 10.61 -11.84 21.01
CA ILE A 6 11.51 -11.59 19.88
C ILE A 6 11.47 -10.07 19.66
N LYS A 7 12.57 -9.38 19.98
CA LYS A 7 12.71 -7.95 19.67
C LYS A 7 12.75 -7.83 18.14
N SER A 8 11.74 -7.21 17.54
CA SER A 8 11.73 -6.96 16.11
C SER A 8 12.94 -6.07 15.76
N ARG A 9 13.83 -6.58 14.89
CA ARG A 9 14.91 -5.76 14.34
C ARG A 9 14.30 -4.88 13.27
N LYS A 10 14.35 -3.56 13.46
CA LYS A 10 13.94 -2.62 12.41
C LYS A 10 14.95 -2.70 11.27
N ILE A 11 14.46 -2.97 10.06
CA ILE A 11 15.26 -2.96 8.83
C ILE A 11 14.87 -1.69 8.07
N ALA A 12 15.87 -0.93 7.63
CA ALA A 12 15.67 0.18 6.70
C ALA A 12 15.98 -0.32 5.29
N ILE A 13 15.07 -0.07 4.35
CA ILE A 13 15.25 -0.37 2.93
C ILE A 13 15.34 0.98 2.21
N ILE A 14 16.40 1.19 1.45
CA ILE A 14 16.57 2.37 0.60
C ILE A 14 16.11 1.97 -0.80
N MET A 15 15.24 2.78 -1.39
CA MET A 15 14.70 2.59 -2.74
C MET A 15 14.78 3.91 -3.50
N SER A 16 15.06 3.84 -4.79
CA SER A 16 14.89 4.96 -5.72
C SER A 16 13.40 5.27 -5.93
N GLU A 17 13.11 6.47 -6.43
CA GLU A 17 11.76 6.88 -6.82
C GLU A 17 11.15 5.91 -7.84
N GLU A 18 11.93 5.48 -8.83
CA GLU A 18 11.47 4.54 -9.86
C GLU A 18 11.10 3.18 -9.26
N GLU A 19 11.89 2.64 -8.33
CA GLU A 19 11.59 1.38 -7.65
C GLU A 19 10.31 1.48 -6.81
N ILE A 20 10.09 2.62 -6.14
CA ILE A 20 8.86 2.87 -5.38
C ILE A 20 7.66 2.94 -6.32
N ILE A 21 7.76 3.61 -7.47
CA ILE A 21 6.69 3.69 -8.47
C ILE A 21 6.37 2.29 -9.02
N ARG A 22 7.38 1.47 -9.32
CA ARG A 22 7.19 0.08 -9.77
C ARG A 22 6.49 -0.77 -8.69
N LEU A 23 6.91 -0.64 -7.44
CA LEU A 23 6.27 -1.32 -6.31
C LEU A 23 4.82 -0.86 -6.13
N LEU A 24 4.55 0.45 -6.21
CA LEU A 24 3.19 1.00 -6.19
C LEU A 24 2.35 0.47 -7.36
N GLY A 25 2.90 0.39 -8.57
CA GLY A 25 2.22 -0.20 -9.73
C GLY A 25 1.81 -1.65 -9.48
N PHE A 26 2.69 -2.45 -8.89
CA PHE A 26 2.38 -3.82 -8.49
C PHE A 26 1.27 -3.87 -7.42
N LEU A 27 1.39 -3.08 -6.35
CA LEU A 27 0.43 -3.05 -5.25
C LEU A 27 -0.95 -2.57 -5.70
N THR A 28 -1.01 -1.50 -6.49
CA THR A 28 -2.26 -0.92 -7.01
C THR A 28 -3.00 -1.92 -7.90
N SER A 29 -2.29 -2.62 -8.79
CA SER A 29 -2.86 -3.70 -9.61
C SER A 29 -3.36 -4.89 -8.79
N ARG A 30 -2.65 -5.29 -7.73
CA ARG A 30 -3.13 -6.39 -6.87
C ARG A 30 -4.36 -5.99 -6.05
N LEU A 31 -4.39 -4.76 -5.55
CA LEU A 31 -5.45 -4.27 -4.65
C LEU A 31 -6.69 -3.75 -5.37
N SER A 32 -6.63 -3.56 -6.68
CA SER A 32 -7.87 -3.35 -7.45
C SER A 32 -8.74 -4.61 -7.49
N PHE A 33 -8.14 -5.80 -7.43
CA PHE A 33 -8.87 -7.07 -7.39
C PHE A 33 -9.15 -7.55 -5.96
N MET A 34 -8.35 -7.12 -4.98
CA MET A 34 -8.52 -7.44 -3.57
C MET A 34 -8.78 -6.15 -2.78
N PRO A 35 -10.06 -5.78 -2.55
CA PRO A 35 -10.37 -4.57 -1.80
C PRO A 35 -9.79 -4.63 -0.38
N LEU A 36 -9.18 -3.53 0.05
CA LEU A 36 -8.85 -3.28 1.44
C LEU A 36 -10.12 -2.81 2.17
N CYS A 37 -11.04 -3.75 2.39
CA CYS A 37 -12.25 -3.53 3.19
C CYS A 37 -11.92 -3.65 4.67
N ASP A 38 -12.50 -2.77 5.47
CA ASP A 38 -12.62 -2.96 6.91
C ASP A 38 -13.79 -3.94 7.13
N ASP A 39 -13.59 -5.19 6.74
CA ASP A 39 -14.52 -6.28 7.04
C ASP A 39 -14.22 -6.73 8.46
N GLU A 40 -15.19 -6.58 9.36
CA GLU A 40 -15.07 -6.94 10.79
C GLU A 40 -14.69 -8.42 11.02
N SER A 41 -14.73 -9.27 9.98
CA SER A 41 -14.32 -10.67 10.01
C SER A 41 -12.83 -10.93 9.71
N ILE A 42 -12.08 -9.94 9.23
CA ILE A 42 -10.65 -10.02 8.93
C ILE A 42 -9.90 -9.19 9.97
N ASP A 43 -8.90 -9.79 10.61
CA ASP A 43 -8.06 -9.15 11.64
C ASP A 43 -7.57 -7.76 11.15
N ASP A 44 -8.13 -6.72 11.78
CA ASP A 44 -8.15 -5.30 11.37
C ASP A 44 -6.73 -4.73 11.15
N ASP A 45 -5.73 -5.33 11.81
CA ASP A 45 -4.33 -4.94 11.75
C ASP A 45 -3.71 -5.08 10.35
N TYR A 46 -4.08 -6.08 9.54
CA TYR A 46 -3.47 -6.27 8.22
C TYR A 46 -3.89 -5.17 7.23
N VAL A 47 -5.18 -4.87 7.18
CA VAL A 47 -5.76 -3.88 6.26
C VAL A 47 -5.24 -2.49 6.61
N GLY A 48 -5.23 -2.16 7.91
CA GLY A 48 -4.69 -0.90 8.42
C GLY A 48 -3.20 -0.72 8.07
N GLU A 49 -2.37 -1.74 8.28
CA GLU A 49 -0.93 -1.65 7.97
C GLU A 49 -0.67 -1.56 6.46
N MET A 50 -1.41 -2.30 5.63
CA MET A 50 -1.28 -2.19 4.17
C MET A 50 -1.67 -0.80 3.66
N LYS A 51 -2.78 -0.24 4.14
CA LYS A 51 -3.19 1.15 3.82
C LYS A 51 -2.08 2.14 4.19
N LYS A 52 -1.48 2.00 5.39
CA LYS A 52 -0.36 2.86 5.84
C LYS A 52 0.87 2.74 4.94
N ILE A 53 1.27 1.53 4.57
CA ILE A 53 2.44 1.30 3.70
C ILE A 53 2.23 1.95 2.34
N ILE A 54 1.08 1.74 1.72
CA ILE A 54 0.78 2.26 0.37
C ILE A 54 0.71 3.77 0.36
N ASN A 55 0.02 4.36 1.34
CA ASN A 55 -0.06 5.81 1.46
C ASN A 55 1.31 6.44 1.67
N LYS A 56 2.18 5.80 2.48
CA LYS A 56 3.55 6.27 2.69
C LYS A 56 4.39 6.20 1.41
N LEU A 57 4.30 5.09 0.67
CA LEU A 57 5.00 4.96 -0.61
C LEU A 57 4.52 6.03 -1.60
N ALA A 58 3.20 6.21 -1.73
CA ALA A 58 2.60 7.17 -2.64
C ALA A 58 3.03 8.62 -2.31
N GLN A 59 2.98 9.01 -1.04
CA GLN A 59 3.46 10.32 -0.58
C GLN A 59 4.95 10.54 -0.88
N THR A 60 5.77 9.49 -0.71
CA THR A 60 7.23 9.58 -0.93
C THR A 60 7.57 9.95 -2.38
N VAL A 61 6.75 9.54 -3.35
CA VAL A 61 7.00 9.77 -4.79
C VAL A 61 5.98 10.71 -5.46
N GLY A 62 5.16 11.40 -4.68
CA GLY A 62 4.14 12.32 -5.20
C GLY A 62 3.08 11.65 -6.06
N VAL A 63 2.66 10.44 -5.69
CA VAL A 63 1.56 9.71 -6.35
C VAL A 63 0.24 10.00 -5.63
N GLU A 64 -0.77 10.36 -6.41
CA GLU A 64 -2.15 10.50 -5.98
C GLU A 64 -2.88 9.18 -6.17
N LEU A 65 -3.53 8.67 -5.12
CA LEU A 65 -4.33 7.44 -5.16
C LEU A 65 -5.80 7.78 -4.95
N LYS A 66 -6.67 7.23 -5.80
CA LYS A 66 -8.13 7.31 -5.64
C LYS A 66 -8.68 5.96 -5.20
N PHE A 67 -9.48 5.99 -4.14
CA PHE A 67 -10.12 4.80 -3.57
C PHE A 67 -11.64 4.83 -3.78
N GLU A 68 -12.23 3.66 -4.02
CA GLU A 68 -13.67 3.45 -4.06
C GLU A 68 -13.99 2.05 -3.49
N ASN A 69 -14.87 1.97 -2.49
CA ASN A 69 -15.24 0.71 -1.82
C ASN A 69 -14.03 -0.13 -1.37
N GLY A 70 -13.01 0.52 -0.78
CA GLY A 70 -11.78 -0.12 -0.33
C GLY A 70 -10.80 -0.53 -1.44
N ARG A 71 -11.14 -0.30 -2.72
CA ARG A 71 -10.28 -0.60 -3.88
C ARG A 71 -9.56 0.64 -4.34
N ILE A 72 -8.34 0.46 -4.83
CA ILE A 72 -7.67 1.49 -5.62
C ILE A 72 -8.25 1.45 -7.03
N ILE A 73 -8.84 2.55 -7.47
CA ILE A 73 -9.44 2.66 -8.80
C ILE A 73 -8.58 3.49 -9.76
N GLU A 74 -7.69 4.34 -9.23
CA GLU A 74 -6.81 5.18 -10.04
C GLU A 74 -5.54 5.53 -9.27
N ALA A 75 -4.40 5.59 -9.98
CA ALA A 75 -3.16 6.16 -9.49
C ALA A 75 -2.56 7.12 -10.51
N LYS A 76 -2.20 8.34 -10.05
CA LYS A 76 -1.64 9.41 -10.87
C LYS A 76 -0.31 9.90 -10.32
N LYS A 77 0.61 10.25 -11.20
CA LYS A 77 1.83 10.98 -10.88
C LYS A 77 1.95 12.16 -11.83
N ASP A 78 2.13 13.37 -11.31
CA ASP A 78 2.30 14.58 -12.11
C ASP A 78 1.19 14.76 -13.17
N GLY A 79 -0.06 14.46 -12.78
CA GLY A 79 -1.24 14.49 -13.65
C GLY A 79 -1.38 13.31 -14.64
N ARG A 80 -0.40 12.41 -14.74
CA ARG A 80 -0.43 11.25 -15.64
C ARG A 80 -0.93 10.01 -14.90
N THR A 81 -1.94 9.37 -15.49
CA THR A 81 -2.49 8.11 -14.96
C THR A 81 -1.61 6.95 -15.40
N PHE A 82 -1.05 6.20 -14.45
CA PHE A 82 -0.29 4.98 -14.74
C PHE A 82 -1.02 3.71 -14.30
N PHE A 83 -2.10 3.85 -13.53
CA PHE A 83 -2.99 2.76 -13.16
C PHE A 83 -4.44 3.26 -13.15
N ARG A 84 -5.34 2.48 -13.75
CA ARG A 84 -6.80 2.66 -13.66
C ARG A 84 -7.46 1.28 -13.72
N ALA A 85 -8.33 0.98 -12.76
CA ALA A 85 -9.12 -0.24 -12.79
C ALA A 85 -10.13 -0.18 -13.95
N ILE A 86 -10.29 -1.29 -14.68
CA ILE A 86 -11.29 -1.48 -15.73
C ILE A 86 -12.50 -2.19 -15.13
#